data_AF-A0A7S0CWQ1-F1
#
_entry.id   AF-A0A7S0CWQ1-F1
#
_cell.length_a   1.000
_cell.length_b   1.000
_cell.length_c   1.000
_cell.angle_alpha   90.00
_cell.angle_beta   90.00
_cell.angle_gamma   90.00
#
_symmetry.space_group_name_H-M   'P 1'
#
loop_
_entity.id
_entity.type
_entity.pdbx_description
1 polymer ?
#
loop_
_entity_poly.entity_id
_entity_poly.type
_entity_poly.pdbx_seq_one_letter_code
_entity_poly.pdbx_strand_id
1 'polypeptide(L)'
;KVEAEKKGLSFSIFGLDKKYHFQCLMEEHFKIWMNVLQNCINLRLKRWKEEKIAQLPKDQTLRDKASKFIDTIELGEHKHKKSGTHLFRSFRGKEAVETIVRAGLAETAHNGIVFGNLLIEHRIIKSYSNEHPFENKKHLYLLFFEETSSEEETRLMNDKTKKRKKSFILPVDFATTRVTMNSKKVISSQEIEARVKQIDSVDSPSIE
;
A
#
# COMPACT_ATOMS: atom_id res chain seq x y z
N LYS A 1 32.29 46.21 -50.98
CA LYS A 1 31.84 45.04 -51.78
C LYS A 1 31.65 43.84 -50.85
N VAL A 2 30.70 43.96 -49.91
CA VAL A 2 30.22 42.90 -49.02
C VAL A 2 28.79 43.33 -48.70
N GLU A 3 27.80 42.81 -49.42
CA GLU A 3 26.40 43.06 -49.08
C GLU A 3 25.61 41.81 -49.39
N ALA A 4 25.19 41.16 -48.31
CA ALA A 4 24.60 39.85 -48.28
C ALA A 4 23.23 39.87 -48.97
N GLU A 5 23.12 39.06 -50.01
CA GLU A 5 21.89 38.77 -50.73
C GLU A 5 20.88 38.06 -49.83
N LYS A 6 19.72 38.72 -49.66
CA LYS A 6 18.41 38.20 -50.04
C LYS A 6 18.24 36.67 -49.95
N LYS A 7 17.90 36.18 -48.77
CA LYS A 7 16.90 35.10 -48.64
C LYS A 7 15.72 35.62 -47.83
N GLY A 8 14.75 36.17 -48.57
CA GLY A 8 13.47 36.62 -48.04
C GLY A 8 12.65 35.44 -47.51
N LEU A 9 12.86 35.10 -46.25
CA LEU A 9 11.94 34.34 -45.43
C LEU A 9 11.30 35.30 -44.43
N SER A 10 10.44 36.18 -44.93
CA SER A 10 9.50 36.91 -44.07
C SER A 10 8.42 35.91 -43.64
N PHE A 11 8.64 35.24 -42.51
CA PHE A 11 7.55 34.56 -41.81
C PHE A 11 6.65 35.63 -41.21
N SER A 12 5.67 36.08 -42.00
CA SER A 12 4.51 36.79 -41.49
C SER A 12 3.73 35.82 -40.60
N ILE A 13 3.99 35.89 -39.29
CA ILE A 13 3.19 35.23 -38.25
C ILE A 13 1.84 35.95 -38.22
N PHE A 14 0.97 35.58 -39.15
CA PHE A 14 -0.41 36.00 -39.19
C PHE A 14 -1.13 35.43 -37.97
N GLY A 15 -1.59 36.34 -37.09
CA GLY A 15 -2.91 36.25 -36.46
C GLY A 15 -3.27 35.00 -35.66
N LEU A 16 -2.32 34.24 -35.12
CA LEU A 16 -2.64 33.24 -34.11
C LEU A 16 -2.89 33.96 -32.79
N ASP A 17 -4.19 34.04 -32.45
CA ASP A 17 -4.74 34.58 -31.22
C ASP A 17 -3.88 34.10 -30.02
N LYS A 18 -3.26 35.06 -29.31
CA LYS A 18 -2.25 34.83 -28.26
C LYS A 18 -2.69 33.81 -27.20
N LYS A 19 -4.01 33.62 -27.08
CA LYS A 19 -4.67 32.62 -26.24
C LYS A 19 -4.28 31.18 -26.60
N TYR A 20 -4.17 30.82 -27.88
CA TYR A 20 -3.80 29.45 -28.29
C TYR A 20 -2.34 29.12 -28.01
N HIS A 21 -1.45 30.10 -28.15
CA HIS A 21 -0.03 29.87 -27.90
C HIS A 21 0.25 29.59 -26.41
N PHE A 22 -0.42 30.33 -25.51
CA PHE A 22 -0.32 30.09 -24.07
C PHE A 22 -0.89 28.73 -23.65
N GLN A 23 -1.99 28.29 -24.28
CA GLN A 23 -2.57 26.97 -24.00
C GLN A 23 -1.62 25.82 -24.37
N CYS A 24 -0.98 25.88 -25.54
CA CYS A 24 0.03 24.87 -25.93
C CYS A 24 1.22 24.83 -24.96
N LEU A 25 1.74 25.98 -24.57
CA LEU A 25 2.83 26.06 -23.58
C LEU A 25 2.41 25.42 -22.25
N MET A 26 1.20 25.73 -21.75
CA MET A 26 0.70 25.14 -20.50
C MET A 26 0.55 23.61 -20.59
N GLU A 27 0.11 23.06 -21.74
CA GLU A 27 -0.01 21.62 -21.93
C GLU A 27 1.35 20.90 -21.92
N GLU A 28 2.37 21.46 -22.55
CA GLU A 28 3.73 20.88 -22.54
C GLU A 28 4.36 20.95 -21.14
N HIS A 29 4.26 22.11 -20.48
CA HIS A 29 4.76 22.26 -19.11
C HIS A 29 4.02 21.34 -18.13
N PHE A 30 2.71 21.15 -18.30
CA PHE A 30 1.93 20.22 -17.49
C PHE A 30 2.39 18.77 -17.70
N LYS A 31 2.61 18.34 -18.95
CA LYS A 31 3.16 16.99 -19.24
C LYS A 31 4.52 16.77 -18.59
N ILE A 32 5.42 17.76 -18.68
CA ILE A 32 6.73 17.69 -18.03
C ILE A 32 6.57 17.56 -16.51
N TRP A 33 5.71 18.37 -15.90
CA TRP A 33 5.47 18.33 -14.47
C TRP A 33 4.87 17.00 -14.01
N MET A 34 3.90 16.46 -14.76
CA MET A 34 3.32 15.13 -14.49
C MET A 34 4.37 14.02 -14.61
N ASN A 35 5.27 14.10 -15.58
CA ASN A 35 6.38 13.15 -15.71
C ASN A 35 7.35 13.23 -14.52
N VAL A 36 7.70 14.44 -14.07
CA VAL A 36 8.54 14.64 -12.87
C VAL A 36 7.84 14.09 -11.62
N LEU A 37 6.55 14.39 -11.44
CA LEU A 37 5.76 13.88 -10.33
C LEU A 37 5.71 12.35 -10.33
N GLN A 38 5.46 11.73 -11.49
CA GLN A 38 5.45 10.28 -11.63
C GLN A 38 6.82 9.67 -11.32
N ASN A 39 7.91 10.29 -11.78
CA ASN A 39 9.27 9.85 -11.45
C ASN A 39 9.56 9.96 -9.94
N CYS A 40 9.14 11.04 -9.28
CA CYS A 40 9.26 11.19 -7.84
C CYS A 40 8.47 10.11 -7.08
N ILE A 41 7.26 9.79 -7.51
CA ILE A 41 6.45 8.69 -6.94
C ILE A 41 7.17 7.35 -7.12
N ASN A 42 7.71 7.09 -8.31
CA ASN A 42 8.44 5.84 -8.61
C ASN A 42 9.72 5.71 -7.76
N LEU A 43 10.49 6.79 -7.60
CA LEU A 43 11.69 6.81 -6.75
C LEU A 43 11.35 6.60 -5.28
N ARG A 44 10.28 7.25 -4.77
CA ARG A 44 9.81 7.04 -3.39
C ARG A 44 9.38 5.60 -3.17
N LEU A 45 8.65 5.01 -4.12
CA LEU A 45 8.26 3.60 -4.08
C LEU A 45 9.46 2.67 -4.08
N LYS A 46 10.45 2.93 -4.95
CA LYS A 46 11.69 2.13 -4.99
C LYS A 46 12.43 2.17 -3.65
N ARG A 47 12.64 3.36 -3.09
CA ARG A 47 13.34 3.53 -1.81
C ARG A 47 12.61 2.83 -0.66
N TRP A 48 11.28 2.95 -0.63
CA TRP A 48 10.44 2.27 0.35
C TRP A 48 10.55 0.74 0.25
N LYS A 49 10.53 0.19 -0.99
CA LYS A 49 10.74 -1.26 -1.20
C LYS A 49 12.08 -1.70 -0.61
N GLU A 50 13.16 -1.00 -0.94
CA GLU A 50 14.51 -1.30 -0.44
C GLU A 50 14.59 -1.23 1.10
N GLU A 51 13.99 -0.20 1.71
CA GLU A 51 13.98 -0.02 3.16
C GLU A 51 13.19 -1.12 3.89
N LYS A 52 12.00 -1.47 3.41
CA LYS A 52 11.18 -2.52 4.02
C LYS A 52 11.77 -3.91 3.83
N ILE A 53 12.38 -4.17 2.66
CA ILE A 53 13.13 -5.41 2.44
C ILE A 53 14.34 -5.47 3.38
N ALA A 54 15.00 -4.34 3.67
CA ALA A 54 16.11 -4.29 4.63
C ALA A 54 15.69 -4.59 6.08
N GLN A 55 14.43 -4.29 6.46
CA GLN A 55 13.87 -4.56 7.79
C GLN A 55 13.48 -6.03 8.03
N LEU A 56 13.34 -6.83 6.97
CA LEU A 56 13.05 -8.26 7.11
C LEU A 56 14.19 -8.98 7.85
N PRO A 57 13.93 -10.16 8.46
CA PRO A 57 15.00 -11.00 8.97
C PRO A 57 16.09 -11.22 7.90
N LYS A 58 17.31 -11.53 8.33
CA LYS A 58 18.45 -11.80 7.43
C LYS A 58 18.24 -13.04 6.53
N ASP A 59 17.08 -13.69 6.61
CA ASP A 59 16.69 -14.73 5.69
C ASP A 59 16.50 -14.13 4.28
N GLN A 60 17.53 -14.29 3.45
CA GLN A 60 17.57 -13.82 2.07
C GLN A 60 16.40 -14.41 1.26
N THR A 61 15.98 -15.64 1.59
CA THR A 61 14.91 -16.33 0.84
C THR A 61 13.56 -15.63 1.00
N LEU A 62 13.24 -15.16 2.21
CA LEU A 62 12.01 -14.42 2.47
C LEU A 62 12.02 -13.07 1.77
N ARG A 63 13.16 -12.36 1.78
CA ARG A 63 13.35 -11.07 1.10
C ARG A 63 13.12 -11.18 -0.40
N ASP A 64 13.75 -12.18 -1.03
CA ASP A 64 13.64 -12.39 -2.47
C ASP A 64 12.20 -12.77 -2.86
N LYS A 65 11.56 -13.66 -2.09
CA LYS A 65 10.16 -14.03 -2.29
C LYS A 65 9.21 -12.84 -2.10
N ALA A 66 9.44 -12.02 -1.08
CA ALA A 66 8.63 -10.82 -0.82
C ALA A 66 8.79 -9.77 -1.93
N SER A 67 10.01 -9.53 -2.40
CA SER A 67 10.26 -8.63 -3.53
C SER A 67 9.53 -9.11 -4.78
N LYS A 68 9.70 -10.41 -5.12
CA LYS A 68 9.02 -11.01 -6.27
C LYS A 68 7.50 -10.98 -6.13
N PHE A 69 6.96 -11.14 -4.92
CA PHE A 69 5.53 -11.00 -4.66
C PHE A 69 5.03 -9.58 -4.98
N ILE A 70 5.73 -8.55 -4.50
CA ILE A 70 5.35 -7.15 -4.71
C ILE A 70 5.38 -6.80 -6.21
N ASP A 71 6.31 -7.37 -6.97
CA ASP A 71 6.42 -7.12 -8.40
C ASP A 71 5.40 -7.91 -9.24
N THR A 72 4.87 -9.02 -8.71
CA THR A 72 3.91 -9.88 -9.42
C THR A 72 2.45 -9.63 -9.05
N ILE A 73 2.18 -9.05 -7.88
CA ILE A 73 0.81 -8.80 -7.44
C ILE A 73 0.17 -7.67 -8.22
N GLU A 74 -1.01 -7.93 -8.79
CA GLU A 74 -1.79 -6.91 -9.47
C GLU A 74 -2.50 -6.02 -8.44
N LEU A 75 -2.11 -4.75 -8.42
CA LEU A 75 -2.70 -3.74 -7.55
C LEU A 75 -3.83 -3.05 -8.29
N GLY A 76 -5.05 -3.22 -7.80
CA GLY A 76 -6.25 -2.62 -8.37
C GLY A 76 -6.88 -1.56 -7.48
N GLU A 77 -7.97 -0.98 -7.97
CA GLU A 77 -8.90 -0.20 -7.16
C GLU A 77 -10.08 -1.09 -6.75
N HIS A 78 -10.37 -1.17 -5.45
CA HIS A 78 -11.46 -1.98 -4.95
C HIS A 78 -12.40 -1.19 -4.06
N LYS A 79 -13.70 -1.35 -4.29
CA LYS A 79 -14.73 -0.77 -3.43
C LYS A 79 -15.00 -1.69 -2.23
N HIS A 80 -14.79 -1.17 -1.02
CA HIS A 80 -15.14 -1.88 0.20
C HIS A 80 -16.66 -1.92 0.39
N LYS A 81 -17.24 -3.13 0.41
CA LYS A 81 -18.71 -3.32 0.37
C LYS A 81 -19.46 -2.62 1.51
N LYS A 82 -18.92 -2.63 2.74
CA LYS A 82 -19.61 -2.08 3.92
C LYS A 82 -19.49 -0.56 4.02
N SER A 83 -18.32 0.01 3.74
CA SER A 83 -18.09 1.45 3.89
C SER A 83 -18.33 2.24 2.60
N GLY A 84 -18.41 1.57 1.45
CA GLY A 84 -18.48 2.22 0.13
C GLY A 84 -17.17 2.90 -0.30
N THR A 85 -16.13 2.84 0.53
CA THR A 85 -14.83 3.48 0.28
C THR A 85 -14.10 2.79 -0.85
N HIS A 86 -13.55 3.58 -1.77
CA HIS A 86 -12.67 3.12 -2.82
C HIS A 86 -11.23 3.04 -2.27
N LEU A 87 -10.62 1.87 -2.39
CA LEU A 87 -9.26 1.62 -1.95
C LEU A 87 -8.36 1.51 -3.16
N PHE A 88 -7.41 2.42 -3.26
CA PHE A 88 -6.37 2.38 -4.28
C PHE A 88 -5.24 1.45 -3.84
N ARG A 89 -4.62 0.77 -4.80
CA ARG A 89 -3.50 -0.16 -4.58
C ARG A 89 -3.83 -1.27 -3.59
N SER A 90 -5.04 -1.83 -3.72
CA SER A 90 -5.49 -2.95 -2.91
C SER A 90 -5.63 -4.21 -3.75
N PHE A 91 -5.64 -5.36 -3.09
CA PHE A 91 -5.84 -6.66 -3.71
C PHE A 91 -6.68 -7.56 -2.79
N ARG A 92 -7.27 -8.63 -3.34
CA ARG A 92 -8.01 -9.62 -2.54
C ARG A 92 -7.12 -10.79 -2.13
N GLY A 93 -7.35 -11.33 -0.94
CA GLY A 93 -6.58 -12.47 -0.42
C GLY A 93 -6.61 -13.69 -1.35
N LYS A 94 -7.78 -14.02 -1.90
CA LYS A 94 -7.94 -15.11 -2.88
C LYS A 94 -7.07 -14.93 -4.12
N GLU A 95 -7.12 -13.74 -4.72
CA GLU A 95 -6.33 -13.40 -5.91
C GLU A 95 -4.83 -13.42 -5.59
N ALA A 96 -4.43 -12.91 -4.41
CA ALA A 96 -3.04 -12.99 -3.96
C ALA A 96 -2.53 -14.42 -3.77
N VAL A 97 -3.32 -15.33 -3.18
CA VAL A 97 -2.91 -16.74 -3.03
C VAL A 97 -2.73 -17.41 -4.39
N GLU A 98 -3.64 -17.16 -5.34
CA GLU A 98 -3.51 -17.65 -6.72
C GLU A 98 -2.23 -17.12 -7.38
N THR A 99 -1.92 -15.82 -7.20
CA THR A 99 -0.68 -15.22 -7.71
C THR A 99 0.57 -15.80 -7.04
N ILE A 100 0.55 -16.03 -5.73
CA ILE A 100 1.66 -16.62 -4.97
C ILE A 100 2.00 -18.02 -5.51
N VAL A 101 0.98 -18.86 -5.70
CA VAL A 101 1.16 -20.22 -6.24
C VAL A 101 1.62 -20.16 -7.70
N ARG A 102 0.96 -19.34 -8.53
CA ARG A 102 1.31 -19.17 -9.95
C ARG A 102 2.74 -18.68 -10.17
N ALA A 103 3.24 -17.79 -9.30
CA ALA A 103 4.59 -17.25 -9.37
C ALA A 103 5.67 -18.21 -8.83
N GLY A 104 5.28 -19.39 -8.32
CA GLY A 104 6.18 -20.37 -7.70
C GLY A 104 6.75 -19.90 -6.36
N LEU A 105 6.06 -19.01 -5.65
CA LEU A 105 6.48 -18.52 -4.33
C LEU A 105 6.06 -19.50 -3.22
N ALA A 106 4.99 -20.26 -3.46
CA ALA A 106 4.53 -21.37 -2.64
C ALA A 106 4.01 -22.52 -3.53
N GLU A 107 4.19 -23.75 -3.08
CA GLU A 107 3.75 -24.95 -3.82
C GLU A 107 2.25 -25.17 -3.76
N THR A 108 1.64 -24.86 -2.61
CA THR A 108 0.21 -25.07 -2.36
C THR A 108 -0.47 -23.80 -1.90
N ALA A 109 -1.80 -23.75 -2.03
CA ALA A 109 -2.58 -22.63 -1.52
C ALA A 109 -2.43 -22.46 0.01
N HIS A 110 -2.25 -23.55 0.75
CA HIS A 110 -1.99 -23.51 2.19
C HIS A 110 -0.65 -22.84 2.49
N ASN A 111 0.43 -23.24 1.81
CA ASN A 111 1.75 -22.61 1.93
C ASN A 111 1.70 -21.12 1.50
N GLY A 112 0.85 -20.78 0.53
CA GLY A 112 0.61 -19.39 0.14
C GLY A 112 -0.09 -18.56 1.22
N ILE A 113 -0.99 -19.18 2.01
CA ILE A 113 -1.59 -18.53 3.18
C ILE A 113 -0.53 -18.31 4.27
N VAL A 114 0.31 -19.31 4.55
CA VAL A 114 1.41 -19.19 5.52
C VAL A 114 2.36 -18.06 5.11
N PHE A 115 2.78 -18.03 3.85
CA PHE A 115 3.61 -16.97 3.30
C PHE A 115 2.95 -15.59 3.44
N GLY A 116 1.67 -15.45 3.10
CA GLY A 116 0.95 -14.19 3.27
C GLY A 116 0.84 -13.74 4.74
N ASN A 117 0.74 -14.66 5.69
CA ASN A 117 0.77 -14.33 7.12
C ASN A 117 2.14 -13.81 7.56
N LEU A 118 3.25 -14.39 7.06
CA LEU A 118 4.59 -13.85 7.28
C LEU A 118 4.72 -12.42 6.73
N LEU A 119 4.12 -12.14 5.56
CA LEU A 119 4.10 -10.77 5.02
C LEU A 119 3.31 -9.79 5.91
N ILE A 120 2.25 -10.23 6.60
CA ILE A 120 1.54 -9.40 7.59
C ILE A 120 2.42 -9.18 8.83
N GLU A 121 3.02 -10.24 9.36
CA GLU A 121 3.88 -10.18 10.54
C GLU A 121 5.03 -9.18 10.36
N HIS A 122 5.64 -9.18 9.17
CA HIS A 122 6.69 -8.25 8.80
C HIS A 122 6.19 -6.90 8.26
N ARG A 123 4.89 -6.60 8.38
CA ARG A 123 4.27 -5.33 7.97
C ARG A 123 4.54 -4.96 6.51
N ILE A 124 4.60 -5.94 5.63
CA ILE A 124 4.68 -5.71 4.17
C ILE A 124 3.28 -5.49 3.62
N ILE A 125 2.32 -6.28 4.11
CA ILE A 125 0.89 -6.14 3.79
C ILE A 125 0.08 -5.95 5.06
N LYS A 126 -1.11 -5.35 4.94
CA LYS A 126 -2.04 -5.16 6.05
C LYS A 126 -3.47 -5.49 5.62
N SER A 127 -4.23 -6.13 6.51
CA SER A 127 -5.68 -6.29 6.35
C SER A 127 -6.37 -4.94 6.48
N TYR A 128 -7.26 -4.61 5.54
CA TYR A 128 -7.96 -3.32 5.56
C TYR A 128 -8.93 -3.17 6.74
N SER A 129 -9.67 -4.23 7.10
CA SER A 129 -10.90 -4.07 7.88
C SER A 129 -10.80 -4.42 9.36
N ASN A 130 -9.99 -5.40 9.76
CA ASN A 130 -10.17 -6.03 11.09
C ASN A 130 -8.88 -6.62 11.69
N GLU A 131 -7.68 -6.25 11.22
CA GLU A 131 -6.41 -6.83 11.71
C GLU A 131 -6.44 -8.37 11.78
N HIS A 132 -7.10 -9.01 10.79
CA HIS A 132 -7.20 -10.45 10.74
C HIS A 132 -5.96 -11.05 10.05
N PRO A 133 -5.64 -12.35 10.31
CA PRO A 133 -4.62 -13.05 9.56
C PRO A 133 -4.93 -13.08 8.06
N PHE A 134 -3.90 -13.33 7.26
CA PHE A 134 -4.05 -13.54 5.84
C PHE A 134 -4.82 -14.83 5.58
N GLU A 135 -5.83 -14.74 4.72
CA GLU A 135 -6.75 -15.83 4.38
C GLU A 135 -7.01 -15.88 2.87
N ASN A 136 -7.17 -17.10 2.33
CA ASN A 136 -7.59 -17.35 0.96
C ASN A 136 -9.10 -17.07 0.76
N LYS A 137 -9.50 -15.82 0.98
CA LYS A 137 -10.88 -15.32 0.86
C LYS A 137 -10.89 -13.95 0.18
N LYS A 138 -12.09 -13.44 -0.11
CA LYS A 138 -12.28 -12.12 -0.76
C LYS A 138 -12.07 -10.93 0.20
N HIS A 139 -11.26 -11.09 1.24
CA HIS A 139 -10.86 -9.98 2.11
C HIS A 139 -9.88 -9.07 1.38
N LEU A 140 -9.95 -7.77 1.67
CA LEU A 140 -9.11 -6.75 1.06
C LEU A 140 -7.85 -6.51 1.90
N TYR A 141 -6.72 -6.47 1.21
CA TYR A 141 -5.42 -6.19 1.78
C TYR A 141 -4.77 -5.03 1.01
N LEU A 142 -3.88 -4.33 1.71
CA LEU A 142 -3.11 -3.20 1.20
C LEU A 142 -1.63 -3.52 1.34
N LEU A 143 -0.82 -3.07 0.38
CA LEU A 143 0.62 -2.95 0.61
C LEU A 143 0.84 -1.83 1.63
N PHE A 144 1.62 -2.10 2.66
CA PHE A 144 1.77 -1.22 3.80
C PHE A 144 2.75 -0.08 3.50
N PHE A 145 2.31 0.95 2.77
CA PHE A 145 3.06 2.20 2.60
C PHE A 145 2.98 3.00 3.90
N GLU A 146 3.89 2.74 4.82
CA GLU A 146 3.98 3.50 6.07
C GLU A 146 4.50 4.90 5.76
N GLU A 147 3.58 5.83 5.56
CA GLU A 147 3.83 7.27 5.67
C GLU A 147 2.52 8.04 5.91
N THR A 148 1.67 7.51 6.78
CA THR A 148 0.77 8.35 7.54
C THR A 148 1.06 8.07 9.00
N SER A 149 1.84 8.96 9.60
CA SER A 149 1.90 9.11 11.04
C SER A 149 0.49 8.94 11.60
N SER A 150 0.29 7.99 12.50
CA SER A 150 -1.00 7.62 13.13
C SER A 150 -1.79 8.77 13.77
N GLU A 151 -1.29 9.99 13.70
CA GLU A 151 -1.89 11.24 14.14
C GLU A 151 -2.93 11.84 13.16
N GLU A 152 -2.93 11.49 11.87
CA GLU A 152 -3.94 12.03 10.93
C GLU A 152 -5.22 11.20 10.81
N GLU A 153 -5.13 9.86 10.86
CA GLU A 153 -6.32 9.01 10.85
C GLU A 153 -7.18 9.18 12.13
N THR A 154 -6.53 9.45 13.27
CA THR A 154 -7.23 9.80 14.52
C THR A 154 -7.90 11.19 14.44
N ARG A 155 -7.37 12.14 13.66
CA ARG A 155 -8.02 13.43 13.40
C ARG A 155 -9.29 13.28 12.56
N LEU A 156 -9.26 12.44 11.52
CA LEU A 156 -10.43 12.18 10.67
C LEU A 156 -11.54 11.38 11.37
N MET A 157 -11.20 10.51 12.33
CA MET A 157 -12.20 9.82 13.16
C MET A 157 -12.76 10.71 14.27
N ASN A 158 -11.98 11.63 14.83
CA ASN A 158 -12.45 12.55 15.87
C ASN A 158 -13.26 13.75 15.33
N ASP A 159 -13.16 14.10 14.05
CA ASP A 159 -13.91 15.24 13.50
C ASP A 159 -15.39 14.88 13.16
N LYS A 160 -15.68 13.60 12.89
CA LYS A 160 -17.05 13.12 12.63
C LYS A 160 -17.92 13.03 13.90
N THR A 161 -17.34 13.07 15.09
CA THR A 161 -18.09 13.07 16.36
C THR A 161 -18.45 14.48 16.87
N LYS A 162 -17.92 15.56 16.26
CA LYS A 162 -18.20 16.95 16.69
C LYS A 162 -19.36 17.66 15.96
N LYS A 163 -19.90 17.12 14.86
CA LYS A 163 -20.99 17.79 14.09
C LYS A 163 -22.43 17.45 14.52
N ARG A 164 -22.63 16.84 15.69
CA ARG A 164 -23.97 16.67 16.31
C ARG A 164 -23.96 17.00 17.81
N LYS A 165 -23.61 18.23 18.16
CA LYS A 165 -24.06 18.85 19.43
C LYS A 165 -24.55 20.27 19.15
N LYS A 166 -25.70 20.35 18.46
CA LYS A 166 -26.57 21.52 18.55
C LYS A 166 -27.59 21.19 19.65
N SER A 167 -27.34 21.76 20.83
CA SER A 167 -28.25 21.92 21.97
C SER A 167 -29.11 20.73 22.39
N PHE A 168 -28.63 19.98 23.39
CA PHE A 168 -29.50 19.55 24.48
C PHE A 168 -28.73 19.68 25.79
N ILE A 169 -29.09 20.69 26.56
CA ILE A 169 -28.62 20.92 27.93
C ILE A 169 -29.42 19.96 28.81
N LEU A 170 -28.76 19.06 29.54
CA LEU A 170 -29.21 18.61 30.86
C LEU A 170 -27.99 18.22 31.73
N PRO A 171 -28.11 18.35 33.07
CA PRO A 171 -27.00 18.54 33.98
C PRO A 171 -26.36 17.23 34.47
N VAL A 172 -25.07 17.37 34.80
CA VAL A 172 -24.27 16.78 35.89
C VAL A 172 -24.82 15.50 36.54
N ASP A 173 -24.09 14.39 36.36
CA ASP A 173 -23.54 13.63 37.49
C ASP A 173 -22.34 12.78 37.06
N PHE A 174 -21.32 12.84 37.91
CA PHE A 174 -19.95 12.38 37.69
C PHE A 174 -19.81 10.99 38.34
N ALA A 175 -19.71 9.92 37.56
CA ALA A 175 -19.33 8.60 38.06
C ALA A 175 -18.09 8.11 37.31
N THR A 176 -16.96 8.09 38.03
CA THR A 176 -15.66 7.66 37.55
C THR A 176 -15.57 6.14 37.53
N THR A 177 -15.55 5.52 36.35
CA THR A 177 -15.25 4.08 36.21
C THR A 177 -13.83 3.90 35.70
N ARG A 178 -12.96 3.33 36.55
CA ARG A 178 -11.59 2.91 36.20
C ARG A 178 -11.65 1.75 35.21
N VAL A 179 -11.04 1.93 34.04
CA VAL A 179 -10.75 0.83 33.09
C VAL A 179 -9.38 0.26 33.45
N THR A 180 -9.35 -1.00 33.87
CA THR A 180 -8.12 -1.79 34.03
C THR A 180 -7.58 -2.18 32.66
N MET A 181 -6.33 -1.81 32.37
CA MET A 181 -5.63 -2.24 31.17
C MET A 181 -5.20 -3.70 31.29
N ASN A 182 -5.73 -4.56 30.43
CA ASN A 182 -5.21 -5.91 30.23
C ASN A 182 -3.90 -5.82 29.43
N SER A 183 -2.79 -6.13 30.10
CA SER A 183 -1.48 -6.28 29.50
C SER A 183 -1.50 -7.42 28.46
N LYS A 184 -1.35 -7.07 27.19
CA LYS A 184 -1.11 -8.05 26.11
C LYS A 184 0.17 -8.83 26.43
N LYS A 185 0.06 -10.15 26.54
CA LYS A 185 1.16 -11.08 26.77
C LYS A 185 2.14 -10.98 25.60
N VAL A 186 3.34 -10.45 25.87
CA VAL A 186 4.45 -10.44 24.91
C VAL A 186 4.95 -11.88 24.79
N ILE A 187 4.76 -12.47 23.61
CA ILE A 187 5.28 -13.81 23.30
C ILE A 187 6.78 -13.67 23.09
N SER A 188 7.58 -14.48 23.79
CA SER A 188 9.04 -14.41 23.70
C SER A 188 9.55 -14.95 22.36
N SER A 189 10.64 -14.39 21.85
CA SER A 189 11.26 -14.83 20.59
C SER A 189 11.61 -16.32 20.57
N GLN A 190 11.88 -16.94 21.72
CA GLN A 190 12.15 -18.38 21.85
C GLN A 190 10.90 -19.23 21.57
N GLU A 191 9.70 -18.72 21.88
CA GLU A 191 8.43 -19.41 21.62
C GLU A 191 8.06 -19.38 20.12
N ILE A 192 8.56 -18.39 19.38
CA ILE A 192 8.41 -18.30 17.93
C ILE A 192 9.33 -19.32 17.24
N GLU A 193 10.60 -19.40 17.62
CA GLU A 193 11.55 -20.37 17.05
C GLU A 193 11.13 -21.83 17.28
N ALA A 194 10.55 -22.14 18.44
CA ALA A 194 10.04 -23.48 18.74
C ALA A 194 8.87 -23.89 17.82
N ARG A 195 8.03 -22.93 17.40
CA ARG A 195 6.90 -23.20 16.51
C ARG A 195 7.32 -23.39 15.05
N VAL A 196 8.35 -22.67 14.60
CA VAL A 196 8.88 -22.82 13.24
C VAL A 196 9.47 -24.22 13.05
N LYS A 197 10.21 -24.74 14.03
CA LYS A 197 10.80 -26.10 13.95
C LYS A 197 9.78 -27.24 13.90
N GLN A 198 8.56 -27.05 14.40
CA GLN A 198 7.50 -28.07 14.32
C GLN A 198 6.86 -28.16 12.92
N ILE A 199 7.03 -27.14 12.08
CA ILE A 199 6.49 -27.13 10.72
C ILE A 199 7.36 -28.00 9.80
N ASP A 200 8.67 -28.06 10.04
CA ASP A 200 9.61 -28.84 9.22
C ASP A 200 9.62 -30.35 9.53
N SER A 201 8.95 -30.79 10.61
CA SER A 201 8.97 -32.20 11.05
C SER A 201 7.69 -32.97 10.72
N VAL A 202 6.78 -32.42 9.92
CA VAL A 202 5.59 -33.18 9.50
C VAL A 202 5.98 -34.04 8.30
N ASP A 203 6.33 -35.29 8.61
CA ASP A 203 6.63 -36.34 7.64
C ASP A 203 5.56 -36.38 6.56
N SER A 204 6.01 -36.28 5.31
CA SER A 204 5.16 -36.42 4.14
C SER A 204 4.54 -37.82 4.14
N PRO A 205 3.20 -37.95 4.09
CA PRO A 205 2.59 -39.27 4.01
C PRO A 205 3.03 -39.94 2.71
N SER A 206 3.71 -41.08 2.85
CA SER A 206 4.01 -42.00 1.76
C SER A 206 2.71 -42.44 1.12
N ILE A 207 2.51 -42.03 -0.13
CA ILE A 207 1.41 -42.50 -0.97
C ILE A 207 1.84 -43.87 -1.49
N GLU A 208 1.26 -44.94 -0.92
CA GLU A 208 1.18 -46.27 -1.56
C GLU A 208 0.08 -46.29 -2.63
#